data_AF-A0A6N3HD10-F1
#
_entry.id   AF-A0A6N3HD10-F1
#
_cell.length_a   1.000
_cell.length_b   1.000
_cell.length_c   1.000
_cell.angle_alpha   90.00
_cell.angle_beta   90.00
_cell.angle_gamma   90.00
#
_symmetry.space_group_name_H-M   'P 1'
#
loop_
_entity.id
_entity.type
_entity.pdbx_description
1 polymer ?
#
loop_
_entity_poly.entity_id
_entity_poly.type
_entity_poly.pdbx_seq_one_letter_code
_entity_poly.pdbx_strand_id
1 'polypeptide(L)'
;MGNDKREVYVPVRFTKAEYKKLMELAEKTNCLRSGKICVSQYIRESALQSEKIVVIEDLKPVLTELKRIGTNINQIAKLANMGQIKTAYLEETQNALNQIVKNVMLIVEKV
;
A
#
# COMPACT_ATOMS: atom_id res chain seq x y z
N MET A 1 11.19 13.10 16.19
CA MET A 1 10.17 13.96 16.83
C MET A 1 9.58 13.18 17.99
N GLY A 2 9.40 13.85 19.13
CA GLY A 2 9.31 13.26 20.47
C GLY A 2 8.23 12.21 20.67
N ASN A 3 8.48 11.30 21.62
CA ASN A 3 7.56 10.29 22.07
C ASN A 3 6.50 10.93 23.01
N ASP A 4 5.74 11.89 22.48
CA ASP A 4 4.72 12.59 23.24
C ASP A 4 3.58 11.62 23.54
N LYS A 5 3.36 11.36 24.83
CA LYS A 5 2.24 10.53 25.28
C LYS A 5 0.93 11.23 24.90
N ARG A 6 -0.01 10.45 24.36
CA ARG A 6 -1.33 10.94 23.93
C ARG A 6 -2.24 11.04 25.16
N GLU A 7 -2.34 12.22 25.75
CA GLU A 7 -3.06 12.45 27.02
C GLU A 7 -4.47 13.04 26.83
N VAL A 8 -4.74 13.70 25.69
CA VAL A 8 -6.03 14.35 25.44
C VAL A 8 -7.03 13.37 24.83
N TYR A 9 -8.19 13.22 25.46
CA TYR A 9 -9.30 12.38 24.99
C TYR A 9 -10.39 13.24 24.32
N VAL A 10 -10.76 12.88 23.09
CA VAL A 10 -11.83 13.54 22.32
C VAL A 10 -12.95 12.53 22.05
N PRO A 11 -14.15 12.68 22.65
CA PRO A 11 -15.26 11.76 22.44
C PRO A 11 -15.99 12.05 21.12
N VAL A 12 -16.10 11.03 20.26
CA VAL A 12 -16.92 11.05 19.04
C VAL A 12 -17.94 9.92 19.13
N ARG A 13 -19.20 10.20 18.75
CA ARG A 13 -20.29 9.22 18.77
C ARG A 13 -20.56 8.71 17.36
N PHE A 14 -20.74 7.40 17.22
CA PHE A 14 -21.10 6.73 15.97
C PHE A 14 -22.33 5.87 16.18
N THR A 15 -23.17 5.76 15.16
CA THR A 15 -24.17 4.70 15.07
C THR A 15 -23.49 3.35 14.81
N LYS A 16 -24.19 2.24 15.06
CA LYS A 16 -23.65 0.89 14.79
C LYS A 16 -23.26 0.69 13.31
N ALA A 17 -24.01 1.29 12.39
CA ALA A 17 -23.75 1.19 10.96
C ALA A 17 -22.50 1.99 10.55
N GLU A 18 -22.34 3.21 11.09
CA GLU A 18 -21.16 4.05 10.84
C GLU A 18 -19.90 3.42 11.44
N TYR A 19 -20.00 2.87 12.64
CA TYR A 19 -18.88 2.21 13.30
C TYR A 19 -18.38 0.99 12.50
N LYS A 20 -19.30 0.21 11.90
CA LYS A 20 -18.92 -0.92 11.03
C LYS A 20 -18.15 -0.46 9.79
N LYS A 21 -18.66 0.57 9.09
CA LYS A 21 -17.97 1.16 7.92
C LYS A 21 -16.59 1.71 8.29
N LEU A 22 -16.51 2.40 9.41
CA LEU A 22 -15.26 2.96 9.92
C LEU A 22 -14.25 1.86 10.24
N MET A 23 -14.69 0.74 10.82
CA MET A 23 -13.85 -0.41 11.11
C MET A 23 -13.33 -1.07 9.82
N GLU A 24 -14.20 -1.24 8.82
CA GLU A 24 -13.81 -1.76 7.50
C GLU A 24 -12.77 -0.86 6.83
N LEU A 25 -12.96 0.47 6.85
CA LEU A 25 -12.00 1.43 6.28
C LEU A 25 -10.66 1.40 7.02
N ALA A 26 -10.71 1.37 8.36
CA ALA A 26 -9.51 1.33 9.19
C ALA A 26 -8.70 0.04 8.95
N GLU A 27 -9.36 -1.12 8.87
CA GLU A 27 -8.68 -2.40 8.59
C GLU A 27 -8.09 -2.48 7.18
N LYS A 28 -8.70 -1.78 6.20
CA LYS A 28 -8.18 -1.70 4.84
C LYS A 28 -6.96 -0.78 4.72
N THR A 29 -6.89 0.27 5.53
CA THR A 29 -5.66 1.05 5.69
C THR A 29 -4.62 0.26 6.46
N ASN A 30 -3.34 0.50 6.18
CA ASN A 30 -2.22 -0.31 6.67
C ASN A 30 -1.93 -0.11 8.18
N CYS A 31 -2.90 -0.42 9.04
CA CYS A 31 -2.78 -0.37 10.48
C CYS A 31 -1.88 -1.51 10.98
N LEU A 32 -0.83 -1.18 11.75
CA LEU A 32 0.04 -2.17 12.40
C LEU A 32 -0.67 -3.02 13.48
N ARG A 33 -1.90 -2.70 13.86
CA ARG A 33 -2.66 -3.35 14.95
C ARG A 33 -4.14 -3.48 14.58
N SER A 34 -4.85 -4.44 15.18
CA SER A 34 -6.28 -4.66 14.95
C SER A 34 -7.18 -4.02 16.02
N GLY A 35 -8.45 -3.77 15.69
CA GLY A 35 -9.47 -3.32 16.64
C GLY A 35 -9.45 -1.82 16.95
N LYS A 36 -9.79 -1.45 18.19
CA LYS A 36 -10.01 -0.04 18.61
C LYS A 36 -8.80 0.88 18.37
N ILE A 37 -7.58 0.31 18.41
CA ILE A 37 -6.34 1.07 18.17
C ILE A 37 -6.26 1.54 16.72
N CYS A 38 -6.63 0.68 15.76
CA CYS A 38 -6.64 1.02 14.35
C CYS A 38 -7.70 2.07 14.03
N VAL A 39 -8.91 1.90 14.56
CA VAL A 39 -9.98 2.90 14.44
C VAL A 39 -9.55 4.28 14.96
N SER A 40 -8.91 4.32 16.13
CA SER A 40 -8.43 5.56 16.73
C SER A 40 -7.29 6.20 15.92
N GLN A 41 -6.43 5.38 15.32
CA GLN A 41 -5.37 5.85 14.41
C GLN A 41 -5.96 6.42 13.12
N TYR A 42 -6.86 5.69 12.47
CA TYR A 42 -7.52 6.08 11.24
C TYR A 42 -8.30 7.39 11.38
N ILE A 43 -9.06 7.58 12.46
CA ILE A 43 -9.79 8.84 12.72
C ILE A 43 -8.82 10.01 12.85
N ARG A 44 -7.71 9.84 13.57
CA ARG A 44 -6.72 10.91 13.76
C ARG A 44 -6.03 11.27 12.46
N GLU A 45 -5.56 10.28 11.71
CA GLU A 45 -4.92 10.49 10.41
C GLU A 45 -5.90 11.20 9.46
N SER A 46 -7.15 10.74 9.40
CA SER A 46 -8.20 11.36 8.56
C SER A 46 -8.56 12.79 8.98
N ALA A 47 -8.47 13.11 10.28
CA ALA A 47 -8.83 14.42 10.81
C ALA A 47 -7.67 15.42 10.81
N LEU A 48 -6.42 14.95 10.85
CA LEU A 48 -5.21 15.77 10.95
C LEU A 48 -4.42 15.89 9.64
N GLN A 49 -4.52 14.91 8.73
CA GLN A 49 -3.91 15.01 7.41
C GLN A 49 -4.81 15.85 6.49
N SER A 50 -4.21 16.85 5.83
CA SER A 50 -4.87 17.59 4.74
C SER A 50 -5.06 16.75 3.47
N GLU A 51 -4.34 15.64 3.37
CA GLU A 51 -4.42 14.70 2.26
C GLU A 51 -5.47 13.63 2.55
N LYS A 52 -6.32 13.39 1.56
CA LYS A 52 -7.43 12.44 1.64
C LYS A 52 -6.87 11.03 1.77
N ILE A 53 -7.24 10.29 2.82
CA ILE A 53 -6.85 8.87 2.91
C ILE A 53 -7.64 8.10 1.85
N VAL A 54 -6.97 7.75 0.74
CA VAL A 54 -7.58 6.99 -0.34
C VAL A 54 -7.06 5.57 -0.33
N VAL A 55 -8.00 4.65 -0.10
CA VAL A 55 -7.76 3.22 -0.12
C VAL A 55 -8.01 2.74 -1.55
N ILE A 56 -6.95 2.34 -2.24
CA ILE A 56 -7.03 1.73 -3.58
C ILE A 56 -6.98 0.21 -3.41
N GLU A 57 -8.14 -0.42 -3.20
CA GLU A 57 -8.23 -1.88 -3.01
C GLU A 57 -7.71 -2.66 -4.22
N ASP A 58 -7.94 -2.12 -5.42
CA ASP A 58 -7.57 -2.73 -6.70
C ASP A 58 -6.06 -2.75 -6.97
N LEU A 59 -5.23 -2.15 -6.11
CA LEU A 59 -3.77 -2.20 -6.24
C LEU A 59 -3.18 -3.52 -5.72
N LYS A 60 -3.87 -4.25 -4.84
CA LYS A 60 -3.37 -5.52 -4.27
C LYS A 60 -3.06 -6.59 -5.33
N PRO A 61 -3.91 -6.84 -6.34
CA PRO A 61 -3.59 -7.75 -7.44
C PRO A 61 -2.35 -7.31 -8.23
N VAL A 62 -2.21 -6.01 -8.51
CA VAL A 62 -1.06 -5.44 -9.23
C VAL A 62 0.25 -5.70 -8.46
N LEU A 63 0.25 -5.53 -7.14
CA LEU A 63 1.40 -5.83 -6.29
C LEU A 63 1.77 -7.31 -6.30
N THR A 64 0.78 -8.20 -6.37
CA THR A 64 1.01 -9.64 -6.43
C THR A 64 1.70 -10.03 -7.73
N GLU A 65 1.24 -9.50 -8.86
CA GLU A 65 1.87 -9.75 -10.16
C GLU A 65 3.28 -9.12 -10.27
N LEU A 66 3.48 -7.91 -9.73
CA LEU A 66 4.83 -7.32 -9.61
C LEU A 66 5.79 -8.23 -8.81
N LYS A 67 5.31 -8.85 -7.73
CA LYS A 67 6.10 -9.79 -6.93
C LYS A 67 6.47 -11.06 -7.71
N ARG A 68 5.57 -11.54 -8.58
CA ARG A 68 5.84 -12.68 -9.48
C ARG A 68 6.86 -12.31 -10.55
N ILE A 69 6.77 -11.12 -11.13
CA ILE A 69 7.77 -10.60 -12.08
C ILE A 69 9.15 -10.51 -11.42
N GLY A 70 9.23 -9.94 -10.21
CA GLY A 70 10.49 -9.89 -9.45
C GLY A 70 11.06 -11.27 -9.13
N THR A 71 10.20 -12.25 -8.84
CA THR A 71 10.61 -13.65 -8.65
C THR A 71 11.22 -14.23 -9.92
N ASN A 72 10.59 -14.02 -11.08
CA ASN A 72 11.09 -14.49 -12.37
C ASN A 72 12.43 -13.83 -12.73
N ILE A 73 12.57 -12.51 -12.50
CA ILE A 73 13.84 -11.80 -12.72
C ILE A 73 14.94 -12.37 -11.82
N ASN A 74 14.64 -12.66 -10.55
CA ASN A 74 15.61 -13.25 -9.65
C ASN A 74 16.04 -14.66 -10.08
N GLN A 75 15.13 -15.45 -10.65
CA GLN A 75 15.45 -16.76 -11.23
C GLN A 75 16.38 -16.62 -12.43
N ILE A 76 16.08 -15.70 -13.36
CA ILE A 76 16.93 -15.39 -14.52
C ILE A 76 18.32 -14.97 -14.05
N ALA A 77 18.41 -14.05 -13.07
CA ALA A 77 19.68 -13.61 -12.52
C ALA A 77 20.49 -14.76 -11.89
N LYS A 78 19.82 -15.68 -11.18
CA LYS A 78 20.47 -16.90 -10.66
C LYS A 78 21.02 -17.78 -11.78
N LEU A 79 20.23 -18.06 -12.81
CA LEU A 79 20.67 -18.85 -13.97
C LEU A 79 21.86 -18.21 -14.67
N ALA A 80 21.87 -16.87 -14.77
CA ALA A 80 22.98 -16.12 -15.36
C ALA A 80 24.24 -16.22 -14.50
N ASN A 81 24.11 -16.03 -13.19
CA ASN A 81 25.23 -16.17 -12.25
C ASN A 81 25.81 -17.58 -12.20
N MET A 82 24.99 -18.61 -12.44
CA MET A 82 25.43 -19.99 -12.57
C MET A 82 26.07 -20.30 -13.94
N GLY A 83 26.12 -19.33 -14.86
CA GLY A 83 26.64 -19.51 -16.22
C GLY A 83 25.74 -20.35 -17.13
N GLN A 84 24.52 -20.69 -16.69
CA GLN A 84 23.58 -21.50 -17.46
C GLN A 84 22.91 -20.71 -18.58
N ILE A 85 22.80 -19.39 -18.41
CA ILE A 85 22.38 -18.47 -19.47
C ILE A 85 23.44 -17.37 -19.61
N LYS A 86 23.68 -16.94 -20.85
CA LYS A 86 24.67 -15.89 -21.16
C LYS A 86 24.03 -14.53 -21.37
N THR A 87 22.75 -14.49 -21.75
CA THR A 87 22.07 -13.27 -22.13
C THR A 87 20.58 -13.43 -21.86
N ALA A 88 19.95 -12.39 -21.32
CA ALA A 88 18.51 -12.29 -21.13
C ALA A 88 18.04 -10.96 -21.70
N TYR A 89 17.12 -11.00 -22.66
CA TYR A 89 16.54 -9.80 -23.26
C TYR A 89 15.37 -9.33 -22.41
N LEU A 90 15.58 -8.29 -21.61
CA LEU A 90 14.60 -7.76 -20.66
C LEU A 90 14.12 -6.33 -21.00
N GLU A 91 14.49 -5.82 -22.18
CA GLU A 91 14.20 -4.45 -22.59
C GLU A 91 12.68 -4.17 -22.68
N GLU A 92 11.92 -5.06 -23.32
CA GLU A 92 10.46 -4.94 -23.39
C GLU A 92 9.82 -5.00 -21.99
N THR A 93 10.30 -5.91 -21.14
CA THR A 93 9.84 -6.04 -19.76
C THR A 93 10.13 -4.79 -18.94
N GLN A 94 11.32 -4.20 -19.10
CA GLN A 94 11.70 -2.95 -18.46
C GLN A 94 10.80 -1.79 -18.93
N ASN A 95 10.53 -1.70 -20.23
CA ASN A 95 9.64 -0.69 -20.80
C ASN A 95 8.21 -0.83 -20.28
N ALA A 96 7.67 -2.05 -20.23
CA ALA A 96 6.35 -2.31 -19.68
C ALA A 96 6.27 -1.95 -18.18
N LEU A 97 7.27 -2.31 -17.39
CA LEU A 97 7.34 -1.94 -15.96
C LEU A 97 7.40 -0.42 -15.77
N ASN A 98 8.19 0.29 -16.58
CA ASN A 98 8.26 1.74 -16.54
C ASN A 98 6.90 2.40 -16.84
N GLN A 99 6.12 1.84 -17.78
CA GLN A 99 4.76 2.33 -18.06
C GLN A 99 3.81 2.07 -16.89
N ILE A 100 3.90 0.90 -16.25
CA ILE A 100 3.10 0.59 -15.06
C ILE A 100 3.40 1.60 -13.94
N VAL A 101 4.68 1.90 -13.67
CA VAL A 101 5.07 2.88 -12.65
C VAL A 101 4.51 4.26 -12.97
N LYS A 102 4.62 4.72 -14.23
CA LYS A 102 4.03 6.01 -14.65
C LYS A 102 2.52 6.04 -14.42
N ASN A 103 1.81 5.00 -14.79
CA ASN A 103 0.36 4.91 -14.61
C ASN A 103 -0.03 4.92 -13.12
N VAL A 104 0.73 4.23 -12.26
CA VAL A 104 0.50 4.25 -10.81
C VAL A 104 0.76 5.64 -10.24
N MET A 105 1.84 6.33 -10.64
CA MET A 105 2.10 7.71 -10.22
C MET A 105 0.97 8.66 -10.62
N LEU A 106 0.45 8.55 -11.84
CA LEU A 106 -0.69 9.35 -12.31
C LEU A 106 -1.97 9.09 -11.50
N ILE A 107 -2.17 7.88 -10.98
CA ILE A 107 -3.30 7.58 -10.10
C ILE A 107 -3.10 8.28 -8.75
N VAL A 108 -1.89 8.25 -8.20
CA VAL A 108 -1.57 8.92 -6.93
C VAL A 108 -1.74 10.44 -7.04
N GLU A 109 -1.37 11.06 -8.16
CA GLU A 109 -1.53 12.51 -8.37
C GLU A 109 -2.99 12.97 -8.54
N LYS A 110 -3.89 12.06 -8.91
CA LYS A 110 -5.31 12.36 -9.15
C LYS A 110 -6.20 12.15 -7.92
N VAL A 111 -5.61 11.75 -6.81
CA VAL A 111 -6.25 11.24 -5.61
C VAL A 111 -5.97 12.17 -4.44
#